data_AF-A0A511R6G6-F1
#
_entry.id   AF-A0A511R6G6-F1
#
_cell.length_a   1.000
_cell.length_b   1.000
_cell.length_c   1.000
_cell.angle_alpha   90.00
_cell.angle_beta   90.00
_cell.angle_gamma   90.00
#
_symmetry.space_group_name_H-M   'P 1'
#
loop_
_entity.id
_entity.type
_entity.pdbx_description
1 polymer ?
#
loop_
_entity_poly.entity_id
_entity_poly.type
_entity_poly.pdbx_seq_one_letter_code
_entity_poly.pdbx_strand_id
1 'polypeptide(L)'
;MPASKIWGRVYLRQMKSLEQRVRDFLNRPLPDEVALHYEPDSLTEVFLNTFVQGQPLDAALVQMGKICLSQMDQTIAQVSTEPAREYFIECRKLLTEVLQTLM
;
A
#
# COMPACT_ATOMS: atom_id res chain seq x y z
N MET A 1 0.75 -50.93 5.65
CA MET A 1 0.78 -49.56 6.20
C MET A 1 2.13 -48.94 5.90
N PRO A 2 2.17 -47.80 5.20
CA PRO A 2 3.18 -46.79 5.52
C PRO A 2 2.53 -45.42 5.70
N ALA A 3 2.65 -44.90 6.92
CA ALA A 3 2.31 -43.53 7.29
C ALA A 3 3.48 -42.62 6.92
N SER A 4 3.43 -41.99 5.75
CA SER A 4 4.48 -41.05 5.33
C SER A 4 3.95 -40.02 4.32
N LYS A 5 2.90 -39.25 4.64
CA LYS A 5 2.38 -38.24 3.69
C LYS A 5 1.42 -37.19 4.29
N ILE A 6 1.72 -36.55 5.43
CA ILE A 6 0.80 -35.51 5.97
C ILE A 6 1.48 -34.19 6.38
N TRP A 7 2.80 -34.06 6.38
CA TRP A 7 3.46 -32.82 6.86
C TRP A 7 4.02 -31.90 5.76
N GLY A 8 3.36 -31.85 4.59
CA GLY A 8 3.82 -31.02 3.45
C GLY A 8 2.91 -29.86 3.06
N ARG A 9 1.81 -29.58 3.79
CA ARG A 9 0.72 -28.72 3.29
C ARG A 9 0.25 -27.58 4.21
N VAL A 10 1.06 -27.10 5.16
CA VAL A 10 0.55 -26.11 6.15
C VAL A 10 1.34 -24.79 6.25
N TYR A 11 2.43 -24.58 5.51
CA TYR A 11 3.21 -23.31 5.64
C TYR A 11 3.51 -22.56 4.35
N LEU A 12 2.72 -22.75 3.29
CA LEU A 12 2.65 -21.73 2.23
C LEU A 12 1.60 -20.69 2.66
N ARG A 13 1.99 -19.82 3.60
CA ARG A 13 1.34 -18.52 3.81
C ARG A 13 1.49 -17.81 2.47
N GLN A 14 0.50 -17.94 1.57
CA GLN A 14 0.55 -17.34 0.25
C GLN A 14 0.83 -15.85 0.44
N MET A 15 2.04 -15.41 0.08
CA MET A 15 2.37 -13.99 0.12
C MET A 15 1.45 -13.33 -0.90
N LYS A 16 0.51 -12.52 -0.42
CA LYS A 16 -0.39 -11.74 -1.29
C LYS A 16 0.48 -10.95 -2.27
N SER A 17 0.08 -10.90 -3.53
CA SER A 17 0.75 -10.06 -4.53
C SER A 17 0.72 -8.60 -4.08
N LEU A 18 1.68 -7.80 -4.57
CA LEU A 18 1.72 -6.37 -4.27
C LEU A 18 0.41 -5.68 -4.69
N GLU A 19 -0.12 -6.03 -5.87
CA GLU A 19 -1.43 -5.55 -6.35
C GLU A 19 -2.55 -5.86 -5.36
N GLN A 20 -2.62 -7.09 -4.84
CA GLN A 20 -3.67 -7.46 -3.90
C GLN A 20 -3.52 -6.69 -2.58
N ARG A 21 -2.29 -6.47 -2.11
CA ARG A 21 -2.03 -5.69 -0.90
C ARG A 21 -2.42 -4.22 -1.06
N VAL A 22 -2.14 -3.64 -2.22
CA VAL A 22 -2.57 -2.27 -2.53
C VAL A 22 -4.09 -2.19 -2.63
N ARG A 23 -4.75 -3.15 -3.29
CA ARG A 23 -6.22 -3.23 -3.32
C ARG A 23 -6.82 -3.35 -1.92
N ASP A 24 -6.28 -4.23 -1.10
CA ASP A 24 -6.76 -4.42 0.28
C ASP A 24 -6.60 -3.13 1.09
N PHE A 25 -5.49 -2.41 0.90
CA PHE A 25 -5.25 -1.12 1.55
C PHE A 25 -6.26 -0.05 1.11
N LEU A 26 -6.52 0.09 -0.19
CA LEU A 26 -7.45 1.08 -0.73
C LEU A 26 -8.91 0.83 -0.32
N ASN A 27 -9.29 -0.42 -0.06
CA ASN A 27 -10.66 -0.78 0.35
C ASN A 27 -10.87 -0.81 1.87
N ARG A 28 -9.83 -0.53 2.66
CA ARG A 28 -9.92 -0.58 4.12
C ARG A 28 -10.64 0.66 4.65
N PRO A 29 -11.33 0.56 5.80
CA PRO A 29 -11.88 1.74 6.46
C PRO A 29 -10.74 2.67 6.90
N LEU A 30 -10.94 3.97 6.65
CA LEU A 30 -10.00 5.01 7.09
C LEU A 30 -10.08 5.18 8.61
N PRO A 31 -8.95 5.35 9.32
CA PRO A 31 -8.96 5.79 10.71
C PRO A 31 -9.62 7.17 10.85
N ASP A 32 -10.28 7.44 11.97
CA ASP A 32 -11.06 8.67 12.18
C ASP A 32 -10.27 9.95 11.86
N GLU A 33 -9.03 10.07 12.33
CA GLU A 33 -8.17 11.25 12.06
C GLU A 33 -7.83 11.40 10.57
N VAL A 34 -7.64 10.29 9.86
CA VAL A 34 -7.38 10.31 8.41
C VAL A 34 -8.66 10.67 7.66
N ALA A 35 -9.80 10.12 8.08
CA ALA A 35 -11.10 10.36 7.47
C ALA A 35 -11.51 11.85 7.55
N LEU A 36 -11.15 12.56 8.62
CA LEU A 36 -11.41 14.00 8.79
C LEU A 36 -10.74 14.88 7.74
N HIS A 37 -9.62 14.42 7.19
CA HIS A 37 -8.81 15.15 6.21
C HIS A 37 -8.68 14.38 4.89
N TYR A 38 -9.55 13.39 4.67
CA TYR A 38 -9.48 12.55 3.50
C TYR A 38 -9.94 13.32 2.26
N GLU A 39 -9.03 13.42 1.30
CA GLU A 39 -9.32 13.95 -0.03
C GLU A 39 -9.46 12.79 -1.02
N PRO A 40 -10.68 12.50 -1.50
CA PRO A 40 -10.85 11.55 -2.59
C PRO A 40 -10.10 12.04 -3.83
N ASP A 41 -9.59 11.11 -4.62
CA ASP A 41 -8.74 11.39 -5.79
C ASP A 41 -7.42 12.11 -5.44
N SER A 42 -6.94 11.96 -4.20
CA SER A 42 -5.58 12.36 -3.85
C SER A 42 -4.56 11.73 -4.81
N LEU A 43 -3.45 12.43 -5.08
CA LEU A 43 -2.41 11.93 -6.00
C LEU A 43 -1.87 10.55 -5.59
N THR A 44 -1.80 10.27 -4.29
CA THR A 44 -1.39 8.96 -3.77
C THR A 44 -2.40 7.88 -4.14
N GLU A 45 -3.68 8.17 -3.98
CA GLU A 45 -4.76 7.25 -4.32
C GLU A 45 -4.87 7.01 -5.83
N VAL A 46 -4.77 8.06 -6.65
CA VAL A 46 -4.75 7.92 -8.12
C VAL A 46 -3.58 7.05 -8.57
N PHE A 47 -2.39 7.27 -8.01
CA PHE A 47 -1.20 6.47 -8.33
C PHE A 47 -1.41 4.99 -7.98
N LEU A 48 -1.85 4.69 -6.76
CA LEU A 48 -2.09 3.33 -6.29
C LEU A 48 -3.23 2.64 -7.05
N ASN A 49 -4.31 3.38 -7.38
CA ASN A 49 -5.42 2.88 -8.20
C ASN A 49 -4.96 2.53 -9.62
N THR A 50 -4.17 3.41 -10.26
CA THR A 50 -3.60 3.17 -11.59
C THR A 50 -2.74 1.90 -11.60
N PHE A 51 -1.91 1.72 -10.57
CA PHE A 51 -1.09 0.52 -10.39
C PHE A 51 -1.96 -0.75 -10.31
N VAL A 52 -2.97 -0.79 -9.43
CA VAL A 52 -3.77 -2.02 -9.26
C VAL A 52 -4.68 -2.30 -10.45
N GLN A 53 -5.03 -1.30 -11.25
CA GLN A 53 -5.76 -1.48 -12.51
C GLN A 53 -4.87 -2.06 -13.63
N GLY A 54 -3.56 -2.20 -13.40
CA GLY A 54 -2.61 -2.68 -14.41
C GLY A 54 -2.39 -1.67 -15.53
N GLN A 55 -2.72 -0.40 -15.30
CA GLN A 55 -2.50 0.66 -16.27
C GLN A 55 -1.02 1.06 -16.28
N PRO A 56 -0.48 1.45 -17.44
CA PRO A 56 0.90 1.91 -17.52
C PRO A 56 1.07 3.19 -16.68
N LEU A 57 2.03 3.15 -15.76
CA LEU A 57 2.45 4.33 -15.01
C LEU A 57 3.48 5.09 -15.85
N ASP A 58 3.09 6.23 -16.39
CA ASP A 58 4.00 7.08 -17.14
C ASP A 58 5.04 7.77 -16.23
N ALA A 59 6.04 8.41 -16.85
CA ALA A 59 7.09 9.10 -16.12
C ALA A 59 6.57 10.22 -15.20
N ALA A 60 5.44 10.85 -15.55
CA ALA A 60 4.85 11.92 -14.74
C ALA A 60 4.22 11.33 -13.47
N LEU A 61 3.45 10.24 -13.59
CA LEU A 61 2.85 9.51 -12.46
C LEU A 61 3.93 8.91 -11.55
N VAL A 62 5.01 8.36 -12.10
CA VAL A 62 6.15 7.89 -11.31
C VAL A 62 6.79 9.04 -10.52
N GLN A 63 6.96 10.20 -11.15
CA GLN A 63 7.50 11.38 -10.47
C GLN A 63 6.55 11.89 -9.38
N MET A 64 5.24 11.87 -9.62
CA MET A 64 4.22 12.19 -8.61
C MET A 64 4.30 11.23 -7.42
N GLY A 65 4.41 9.91 -7.67
CA GLY A 65 4.59 8.92 -6.60
C GLY A 65 5.83 9.20 -5.74
N LYS A 66 6.95 9.62 -6.35
CA LYS A 66 8.16 10.02 -5.60
C LYS A 66 7.95 11.28 -4.74
N ILE A 67 7.18 12.26 -5.23
CA ILE A 67 6.83 13.46 -4.47
C ILE A 67 5.92 13.10 -3.28
N CYS A 68 4.90 12.27 -3.50
CA CYS A 68 4.05 11.78 -2.41
C CYS A 68 4.88 11.04 -1.35
N LEU A 69 5.82 10.19 -1.78
CA LEU A 69 6.68 9.43 -0.87
C LEU A 69 7.56 10.35 -0.01
N SER A 70 8.09 11.45 -0.56
CA SER A 70 8.94 12.37 0.20
C SER A 70 8.17 13.19 1.25
N GLN A 71 6.86 13.36 1.06
CA GLN A 71 5.98 14.08 2.00
C GLN A 71 5.42 13.16 3.11
N MET A 72 5.45 11.85 2.91
CA MET A 72 4.88 10.89 3.87
C MET A 72 5.58 10.90 5.22
N ASP A 73 6.90 11.06 5.28
CA ASP A 73 7.62 11.09 6.57
C ASP A 73 7.21 12.31 7.42
N GLN A 74 6.91 13.45 6.78
CA GLN A 74 6.36 14.63 7.47
C GLN A 74 4.92 14.37 7.94
N THR A 75 4.10 13.74 7.11
CA THR A 75 2.70 13.41 7.44
C THR A 75 2.63 12.45 8.65
N ILE A 76 3.47 11.41 8.65
CA ILE A 76 3.61 10.44 9.77
C ILE A 76 4.01 11.15 11.07
N ALA A 77 4.85 12.19 10.99
CA ALA A 77 5.27 12.96 12.16
C ALA A 77 4.17 13.90 12.71
N GLN A 78 3.23 14.32 11.86
CA GLN A 78 2.17 15.28 12.19
C GLN A 78 0.90 14.62 12.73
N VAL A 79 0.66 13.35 12.44
CA VAL A 79 -0.53 12.64 12.95
C VAL A 79 -0.43 12.34 14.44
N SER A 80 -1.56 12.54 15.11
CA SER A 80 -1.69 12.51 16.57
C SER A 80 -2.03 11.12 17.10
N THR A 81 -2.73 10.30 16.31
CA THR A 81 -3.20 8.99 16.73
C THR A 81 -2.34 7.86 16.15
N GLU A 82 -2.18 6.78 16.94
CA GLU A 82 -1.44 5.60 16.49
C GLU A 82 -2.09 4.93 15.25
N PRO A 83 -3.42 4.76 15.17
CA PRO A 83 -4.05 4.19 13.97
C PRO A 83 -3.80 5.00 12.69
N ALA A 84 -3.78 6.34 12.78
CA ALA A 84 -3.44 7.19 11.64
C ALA A 84 -1.96 7.05 11.25
N ARG A 85 -1.07 6.97 12.25
CA ARG A 85 0.36 6.73 12.03
C ARG A 85 0.61 5.41 11.33
N GLU A 86 0.02 4.32 11.80
CA GLU A 86 0.10 3.00 11.17
C GLU A 86 -0.43 3.02 9.73
N TYR A 87 -1.54 3.74 9.48
CA TYR A 87 -2.08 3.95 8.13
C TYR A 87 -1.06 4.57 7.19
N PHE A 88 -0.45 5.69 7.57
CA PHE A 88 0.52 6.36 6.71
C PHE A 88 1.83 5.60 6.55
N ILE A 89 2.28 4.86 7.58
CA ILE A 89 3.44 3.96 7.48
C ILE A 89 3.18 2.85 6.45
N GLU A 90 2.00 2.24 6.49
CA GLU A 90 1.63 1.21 5.53
C GLU A 90 1.50 1.77 4.11
N CYS A 91 0.87 2.95 3.97
CA CYS A 91 0.78 3.66 2.69
C CYS A 91 2.17 3.92 2.10
N ARG A 92 3.11 4.41 2.93
CA ARG A 92 4.51 4.65 2.55
C ARG A 92 5.21 3.38 2.10
N LYS A 93 5.02 2.29 2.82
CA LYS A 93 5.59 0.99 2.46
C LYS A 93 5.08 0.51 1.11
N LEU A 94 3.77 0.56 0.89
CA LEU A 94 3.16 0.15 -0.38
C LEU A 94 3.63 1.04 -1.54
N LEU A 95 3.67 2.35 -1.35
CA LEU A 95 4.13 3.29 -2.36
C LEU A 95 5.59 3.05 -2.74
N THR A 96 6.45 2.78 -1.75
CA THR A 96 7.86 2.42 -1.97
C THR A 96 8.00 1.13 -2.78
N GLU A 97 7.28 0.08 -2.38
CA GLU A 97 7.31 -1.21 -3.06
C GLU A 97 6.84 -1.07 -4.52
N VAL A 98 5.76 -0.32 -4.77
CA VAL A 98 5.27 -0.07 -6.14
C VAL A 98 6.33 0.67 -6.97
N LEU A 99 6.89 1.76 -6.46
CA LEU A 99 7.92 2.52 -7.19
C LEU A 99 9.16 1.67 -7.50
N GLN A 100 9.54 0.74 -6.61
CA GLN A 100 10.65 -0.19 -6.84
C GLN A 100 10.37 -1.21 -7.96
N THR A 101 9.10 -1.56 -8.22
CA THR A 101 8.77 -2.44 -9.36
C THR A 101 8.91 -1.76 -10.73
N LEU A 102 9.01 -0.43 -10.75
CA LEU A 102 9.06 0.38 -11.97
C LEU A 102 10.48 0.85 -12.32
N MET A 103 11.47 0.58 -11.45
CA MET A 103 12.89 0.89 -11.62
C MET A 103 13.66 -0.31 -12.13
#